data_AF-A0A496YR01-F1
#
_entry.id   AF-A0A496YR01-F1
#
_cell.length_a   1.000
_cell.length_b   1.000
_cell.length_c   1.000
_cell.angle_alpha   90.00
_cell.angle_beta   90.00
_cell.angle_gamma   90.00
#
_symmetry.space_group_name_H-M   'P 1'
#
loop_
_entity.id
_entity.type
_entity.pdbx_description
1 polymer ?
#
loop_
_entity_poly.entity_id
_entity_poly.type
_entity_poly.pdbx_seq_one_letter_code
_entity_poly.pdbx_strand_id
1 'polypeptide(L)'
;MLDGFVKNALRALLPQKALSAVKKVNDTLFDGTAIKSYSQQGEDMILRNIFEGQEKGFYVDVGAHHPKRFSNTYLFYKMGWRGINIDAMPGGMKIFNKIRSGDVNLEVAISSKKETLTYYVFDEPALNGFSKDLSEERIKKGNHQIVAKVDLETSTLEEILDGYLPEGQEIDFLSVDVEGFDLRVLQSNNWEKYRPKFILVESLEFDMEKMEEDGIYKYTRTKGYSLYAKAVTTLIFKRNSIQALF
;
A
#
# COMPACT_ATOMS: atom_id res chain seq x y z
N MET A 1 20.02 7.93 -10.32
CA MET A 1 19.47 9.28 -10.53
C MET A 1 20.59 10.27 -10.29
N LEU A 2 20.96 11.06 -11.30
CA LEU A 2 21.92 12.15 -11.12
C LEU A 2 21.35 13.17 -10.12
N ASP A 3 22.19 13.60 -9.18
CA ASP A 3 21.90 14.63 -8.19
C ASP A 3 21.34 15.91 -8.83
N GLY A 4 20.40 16.58 -8.15
CA GLY A 4 19.75 17.80 -8.61
C GLY A 4 20.73 18.93 -8.91
N PHE A 5 21.85 18.97 -8.20
CA PHE A 5 22.93 19.91 -8.46
C PHE A 5 23.59 19.69 -9.83
N VAL A 6 23.88 18.43 -10.17
CA VAL A 6 24.49 18.05 -11.46
C VAL A 6 23.55 18.34 -12.63
N LYS A 7 22.24 18.12 -12.44
CA LYS A 7 21.21 18.45 -13.44
C LYS A 7 21.13 19.95 -13.75
N ASN A 8 21.23 20.79 -12.72
CA ASN A 8 21.18 22.25 -12.90
C ASN A 8 22.47 22.79 -13.54
N ALA A 9 23.64 22.27 -13.16
CA ALA A 9 24.90 22.61 -13.80
C ALA A 9 24.92 22.23 -15.30
N LEU A 10 24.42 21.03 -15.64
CA LEU A 10 24.33 20.58 -17.04
C LEU A 10 23.38 21.45 -17.88
N ARG A 11 22.26 21.90 -17.32
CA ARG A 11 21.32 22.81 -18.00
C ARG A 11 21.91 24.20 -18.26
N ALA A 12 22.79 24.69 -17.38
CA ALA A 12 23.44 25.97 -17.54
C ALA A 12 24.60 25.95 -18.55
N LEU A 13 25.25 24.79 -18.74
CA LEU A 13 26.43 24.64 -19.58
C LEU A 13 26.14 24.15 -21.01
N LEU A 14 25.01 23.45 -21.22
CA LEU A 14 24.70 22.85 -22.52
C LEU A 14 23.87 23.78 -23.42
N PRO A 15 24.22 23.92 -24.72
CA PRO A 15 23.38 24.62 -25.69
C PRO A 15 21.98 24.00 -25.76
N GLN A 16 20.94 24.82 -25.98
CA GLN A 16 19.54 24.32 -26.06
C GLN A 16 19.35 23.18 -27.07
N LYS A 17 20.08 23.20 -28.20
CA LYS A 17 20.06 22.12 -29.21
C LYS A 17 20.60 20.79 -28.68
N ALA A 18 21.56 20.82 -27.75
CA ALA A 18 22.09 19.63 -27.11
C ALA A 18 21.11 19.10 -26.06
N LEU A 19 20.48 19.98 -25.27
CA LEU A 19 19.44 19.61 -24.31
C LEU A 19 18.21 18.96 -25.00
N SER A 20 17.79 19.50 -26.14
CA SER A 20 16.68 18.93 -26.91
C SER A 20 17.05 17.59 -27.55
N ALA A 21 18.29 17.41 -28.02
CA ALA A 21 18.78 16.13 -28.52
C ALA A 21 18.84 15.07 -27.41
N VAL A 22 19.35 15.42 -26.22
CA VAL A 22 19.38 14.51 -25.05
C VAL A 22 17.97 14.14 -24.61
N LYS A 23 17.05 15.12 -24.56
CA LYS A 23 15.63 14.84 -24.26
C LYS A 23 15.04 13.89 -25.30
N LYS A 24 15.28 14.13 -26.59
CA LYS A 24 14.79 13.27 -27.68
C LYS A 24 15.35 11.86 -27.61
N VAL A 25 16.64 11.68 -27.30
CA VAL A 25 17.26 10.37 -27.09
C VAL A 25 16.65 9.67 -25.87
N ASN A 26 16.44 10.40 -24.77
CA ASN A 26 15.79 9.85 -23.58
C ASN A 26 14.33 9.45 -23.85
N ASP A 27 13.57 10.29 -24.53
CA ASP A 27 12.18 10.04 -24.89
C ASP A 27 12.06 8.87 -25.89
N THR A 28 13.05 8.68 -26.77
CA THR A 28 13.03 7.62 -27.80
C THR A 28 13.58 6.27 -27.30
N LEU A 29 14.61 6.27 -26.46
CA LEU A 29 15.26 5.03 -25.98
C LEU A 29 14.76 4.56 -24.61
N PHE A 30 14.29 5.48 -23.77
CA PHE A 30 13.92 5.20 -22.38
C PHE A 30 12.46 5.52 -22.08
N ASP A 31 11.66 5.89 -23.09
CA ASP A 31 10.27 6.33 -22.96
C ASP A 31 10.14 7.33 -21.81
N GLY A 32 10.63 8.56 -22.04
CA GLY A 32 10.71 9.62 -21.02
C GLY A 32 9.36 10.00 -20.38
N THR A 33 8.25 9.54 -20.96
CA THR A 33 6.90 9.67 -20.42
C THR A 33 6.43 8.46 -19.62
N ALA A 34 7.08 7.29 -19.75
CA ALA A 34 6.73 6.09 -19.02
C ALA A 34 6.96 6.25 -17.52
N ILE A 35 6.02 5.70 -16.77
CA ILE A 35 6.05 5.68 -15.31
C ILE A 35 6.07 4.23 -14.88
N LYS A 36 7.09 3.87 -14.09
CA LYS A 36 7.17 2.53 -13.52
C LYS A 36 6.23 2.41 -12.33
N SER A 37 5.27 1.49 -12.44
CA SER A 37 4.47 1.00 -11.32
C SER A 37 5.22 -0.10 -10.54
N TYR A 38 4.94 -0.15 -9.25
CA TYR A 38 5.45 -1.15 -8.30
C TYR A 38 4.34 -1.97 -7.67
N SER A 39 3.10 -1.51 -7.78
CA SER A 39 1.94 -2.24 -7.29
C SER A 39 1.60 -3.42 -8.19
N GLN A 40 0.69 -4.28 -7.73
CA GLN A 40 0.35 -5.49 -8.46
C GLN A 40 -0.61 -5.22 -9.62
N GLN A 41 -1.55 -4.29 -9.44
CA GLN A 41 -2.67 -4.08 -10.36
C GLN A 41 -2.87 -2.60 -10.76
N GLY A 42 -1.85 -1.76 -10.56
CA GLY A 42 -1.83 -0.35 -10.96
C GLY A 42 -2.41 0.65 -9.92
N GLU A 43 -2.66 0.22 -8.70
CA GLU A 43 -3.06 1.02 -7.54
C GLU A 43 -2.21 2.29 -7.38
N ASP A 44 -0.88 2.16 -7.47
CA ASP A 44 0.04 3.27 -7.29
C ASP A 44 -0.09 4.33 -8.39
N MET A 45 -0.53 3.95 -9.60
CA MET A 45 -0.81 4.87 -10.70
C MET A 45 -2.12 5.64 -10.47
N ILE A 46 -3.15 4.97 -9.95
CA ILE A 46 -4.41 5.64 -9.57
C ILE A 46 -4.12 6.64 -8.44
N LEU A 47 -3.39 6.23 -7.40
CA LEU A 47 -2.98 7.12 -6.32
C LEU A 47 -2.13 8.28 -6.81
N ARG A 48 -1.21 8.03 -7.76
CA ARG A 48 -0.40 9.10 -8.32
C ARG A 48 -1.25 10.18 -9.00
N ASN A 49 -2.31 9.78 -9.70
CA ASN A 49 -3.25 10.73 -10.28
C ASN A 49 -4.05 11.47 -9.19
N ILE A 50 -4.51 10.77 -8.16
CA ILE A 50 -5.22 11.37 -7.01
C ILE A 50 -4.36 12.43 -6.30
N PHE A 51 -3.07 12.17 -6.11
CA PHE A 51 -2.13 13.04 -5.41
C PHE A 51 -1.22 13.83 -6.35
N GLU A 52 -1.69 14.12 -7.57
CA GLU A 52 -0.91 14.89 -8.53
C GLU A 52 -0.52 16.27 -7.94
N GLY A 53 0.75 16.64 -8.12
CA GLY A 53 1.31 17.88 -7.57
C GLY A 53 1.67 17.84 -6.08
N GLN A 54 1.32 16.78 -5.34
CA GLN A 54 1.69 16.64 -3.93
C GLN A 54 3.10 16.08 -3.76
N GLU A 55 4.04 16.94 -3.34
CA GLU A 55 5.46 16.58 -3.21
C GLU A 55 5.76 15.68 -2.01
N LYS A 56 4.98 15.80 -0.93
CA LYS A 56 5.16 15.03 0.31
C LYS A 56 3.81 14.55 0.83
N GLY A 57 3.81 13.42 1.49
CA GLY A 57 2.64 12.87 2.14
C GLY A 57 3.00 11.67 3.01
N PHE A 58 1.97 11.10 3.62
CA PHE A 58 2.12 10.01 4.58
C PHE A 58 1.17 8.85 4.30
N TYR A 59 1.69 7.64 4.25
CA TYR A 59 0.89 6.43 4.07
C TYR A 59 1.02 5.45 5.24
N VAL A 60 0.03 4.58 5.35
CA VAL A 60 0.06 3.40 6.20
C VAL A 60 -0.19 2.19 5.32
N ASP A 61 0.66 1.18 5.38
CA ASP A 61 0.63 -0.02 4.54
C ASP A 61 0.53 -1.25 5.43
N VAL A 62 -0.65 -1.86 5.52
CA VAL A 62 -0.92 -3.07 6.31
C VAL A 62 -0.93 -4.28 5.38
N GLY A 63 -0.03 -5.22 5.62
CA GLY A 63 0.27 -6.29 4.68
C GLY A 63 1.27 -5.86 3.62
N ALA A 64 2.31 -5.13 4.04
CA ALA A 64 3.24 -4.50 3.11
C ALA A 64 4.06 -5.49 2.26
N HIS A 65 4.13 -6.77 2.64
CA HIS A 65 4.72 -7.93 1.96
C HIS A 65 6.21 -7.77 1.58
N HIS A 66 6.53 -6.86 0.66
CA HIS A 66 7.86 -6.59 0.17
C HIS A 66 8.09 -5.08 -0.02
N PRO A 67 9.29 -4.53 0.29
CA PRO A 67 9.54 -3.09 0.21
C PRO A 67 9.54 -2.49 -1.21
N LYS A 68 9.20 -3.26 -2.27
CA LYS A 68 9.30 -2.85 -3.69
C LYS A 68 8.36 -3.61 -4.61
N ARG A 69 8.30 -4.94 -4.50
CA ARG A 69 7.46 -5.80 -5.33
C ARG A 69 6.05 -5.77 -4.76
N PHE A 70 5.04 -5.59 -5.62
CA PHE A 70 3.64 -5.50 -5.23
C PHE A 70 3.38 -4.42 -4.17
N SER A 71 4.13 -3.31 -4.24
CA SER A 71 4.04 -2.24 -3.24
C SER A 71 3.28 -1.05 -3.78
N ASN A 72 2.13 -0.76 -3.17
CA ASN A 72 1.33 0.45 -3.42
C ASN A 72 2.07 1.73 -2.98
N THR A 73 3.06 1.61 -2.09
CA THR A 73 3.68 2.74 -1.39
C THR A 73 5.10 3.05 -1.87
N TYR A 74 5.81 2.11 -2.51
CA TYR A 74 7.22 2.32 -2.88
C TYR A 74 7.42 3.42 -3.92
N LEU A 75 6.46 3.64 -4.83
CA LEU A 75 6.50 4.80 -5.74
C LEU A 75 6.57 6.12 -4.96
N PHE A 76 5.68 6.28 -3.96
CA PHE A 76 5.59 7.46 -3.11
C PHE A 76 6.83 7.62 -2.23
N TYR A 77 7.36 6.52 -1.69
CA TYR A 77 8.62 6.54 -0.94
C TYR A 77 9.76 7.18 -1.76
N LYS A 78 9.89 6.78 -3.03
CA LYS A 78 10.88 7.39 -3.95
C LYS A 78 10.61 8.85 -4.28
N MET A 79 9.35 9.29 -4.17
CA MET A 79 8.96 10.69 -4.34
C MET A 79 9.22 11.54 -3.09
N GLY A 80 9.70 10.94 -2.00
CA GLY A 80 10.01 11.64 -0.75
C GLY A 80 8.95 11.50 0.34
N TRP A 81 7.88 10.76 0.08
CA TRP A 81 6.87 10.45 1.10
C TRP A 81 7.43 9.47 2.12
N ARG A 82 6.82 9.45 3.30
CA ARG A 82 7.17 8.55 4.40
C ARG A 82 5.93 7.86 4.92
N GLY A 83 6.10 6.79 5.67
CA GLY A 83 4.93 6.11 6.22
C GLY A 83 5.27 5.05 7.23
N ILE A 84 4.26 4.25 7.52
CA ILE A 84 4.34 3.07 8.37
C ILE A 84 4.06 1.85 7.48
N ASN A 85 5.02 0.92 7.41
CA ASN A 85 4.83 -0.38 6.77
C ASN A 85 4.66 -1.43 7.87
N ILE A 86 3.62 -2.26 7.76
CA ILE A 86 3.25 -3.27 8.75
C ILE A 86 3.08 -4.60 8.02
N ASP A 87 3.75 -5.64 8.48
CA ASP A 87 3.61 -6.99 7.94
C ASP A 87 3.80 -8.04 9.04
N ALA A 88 3.08 -9.16 8.95
CA ALA A 88 3.16 -10.22 9.95
C ALA A 88 4.35 -11.17 9.75
N MET A 89 4.94 -11.20 8.55
CA MET A 89 5.96 -12.20 8.18
C MET A 89 7.21 -12.08 9.06
N PRO A 90 7.55 -13.11 9.86
CA PRO A 90 8.73 -13.08 10.69
C PRO A 90 10.03 -12.88 9.90
N GLY A 91 10.85 -11.92 10.32
CA GLY A 91 12.05 -11.47 9.61
C GLY A 91 11.83 -10.59 8.39
N GLY A 92 10.58 -10.35 7.96
CA GLY A 92 10.23 -9.56 6.78
C GLY A 92 10.73 -8.11 6.87
N MET A 93 10.71 -7.51 8.07
CA MET A 93 11.10 -6.10 8.21
C MET A 93 12.61 -5.86 8.10
N LYS A 94 13.45 -6.91 8.10
CA LYS A 94 14.90 -6.77 7.92
C LYS A 94 15.27 -6.14 6.57
N ILE A 95 14.55 -6.48 5.50
CA ILE A 95 14.80 -5.90 4.17
C ILE A 95 14.17 -4.51 4.04
N PHE A 96 13.00 -4.29 4.68
CA PHE A 96 12.39 -2.97 4.79
C PHE A 96 13.34 -1.96 5.44
N ASN A 97 13.95 -2.30 6.58
CA ASN A 97 14.89 -1.39 7.25
C ASN A 97 16.13 -1.02 6.42
N LYS A 98 16.50 -1.84 5.43
CA LYS A 98 17.60 -1.53 4.49
C LYS A 98 17.16 -0.65 3.32
N ILE A 99 15.96 -0.86 2.79
CA ILE A 99 15.48 -0.24 1.55
C ILE A 99 14.61 1.00 1.83
N ARG A 100 13.85 0.94 2.92
CA ARG A 100 12.84 1.89 3.37
C ARG A 100 13.18 2.43 4.75
N SER A 101 14.44 2.78 4.96
CA SER A 101 14.96 3.28 6.25
C SER A 101 14.36 4.62 6.69
N GLY A 102 13.67 5.34 5.79
CA GLY A 102 12.92 6.54 6.14
C GLY A 102 11.54 6.25 6.73
N ASP A 103 11.01 5.05 6.54
CA ASP A 103 9.71 4.63 7.05
C ASP A 103 9.85 3.97 8.42
N VAL A 104 8.74 3.92 9.16
CA VAL A 104 8.60 3.04 10.32
C VAL A 104 8.19 1.66 9.80
N ASN A 105 8.96 0.62 10.10
CA ASN A 105 8.77 -0.73 9.56
C ASN A 105 8.52 -1.71 10.71
N LEU A 106 7.32 -2.28 10.78
CA LEU A 106 6.81 -3.03 11.92
C LEU A 106 6.45 -4.46 11.53
N GLU A 107 7.01 -5.41 12.27
CA GLU A 107 6.75 -6.83 12.11
C GLU A 107 5.64 -7.24 13.08
N VAL A 108 4.39 -6.94 12.72
CA VAL A 108 3.22 -7.08 13.60
C VAL A 108 2.03 -7.59 12.80
N ALA A 109 1.33 -8.57 13.35
CA ALA A 109 0.05 -9.04 12.83
C ALA A 109 -1.09 -8.11 13.28
N ILE A 110 -1.96 -7.68 12.35
CA ILE A 110 -3.10 -6.81 12.67
C ILE A 110 -4.41 -7.60 12.58
N SER A 111 -5.25 -7.48 13.60
CA SER A 111 -6.60 -8.05 13.66
C SER A 111 -7.53 -7.10 14.42
N SER A 112 -8.83 -7.44 14.51
CA SER A 112 -9.84 -6.65 15.21
C SER A 112 -9.63 -6.56 16.72
N LYS A 113 -8.76 -7.40 17.29
CA LYS A 113 -8.39 -7.44 18.71
C LYS A 113 -7.03 -8.11 18.89
N LYS A 114 -6.49 -8.04 20.12
CA LYS A 114 -5.37 -8.89 20.55
C LYS A 114 -5.83 -10.32 20.74
N GLU A 115 -5.23 -11.22 19.97
CA GLU A 115 -5.42 -12.66 20.03
C GLU A 115 -4.21 -13.37 19.42
N THR A 116 -4.05 -14.65 19.68
CA THR A 116 -3.06 -15.47 18.98
C THR A 116 -3.72 -16.12 17.78
N LEU A 117 -3.17 -15.91 16.58
CA LEU A 117 -3.62 -16.52 15.34
C LEU A 117 -2.51 -17.33 14.69
N THR A 118 -2.88 -18.42 14.04
CA THR A 118 -1.94 -19.19 13.22
C THR A 118 -1.75 -18.49 11.88
N TYR A 119 -0.52 -18.07 11.61
CA TYR A 119 -0.05 -17.56 10.34
C TYR A 119 0.43 -18.71 9.45
N TYR A 120 -0.09 -18.77 8.22
CA TYR A 120 0.26 -19.78 7.24
C TYR A 120 1.30 -19.21 6.27
N VAL A 121 2.50 -19.79 6.28
CA VAL A 121 3.61 -19.38 5.42
C VAL A 121 3.66 -20.30 4.21
N PHE A 122 3.58 -19.72 3.02
CA PHE A 122 3.63 -20.39 1.73
C PHE A 122 5.03 -20.30 1.08
N ASP A 123 5.23 -21.11 0.04
CA ASP A 123 6.41 -21.09 -0.82
C ASP A 123 6.49 -19.86 -1.75
N GLU A 124 5.35 -19.24 -2.08
CA GLU A 124 5.26 -17.86 -2.59
C GLU A 124 4.81 -16.94 -1.44
N PRO A 125 5.72 -16.09 -0.89
CA PRO A 125 5.41 -15.27 0.29
C PRO A 125 4.30 -14.25 0.08
N ALA A 126 3.93 -13.94 -1.17
CA ALA A 126 2.77 -13.08 -1.45
C ALA A 126 1.45 -13.71 -0.98
N LEU A 127 1.41 -15.03 -0.79
CA LEU A 127 0.22 -15.77 -0.39
C LEU A 127 0.12 -16.03 1.13
N ASN A 128 1.03 -15.46 1.92
CA ASN A 128 1.02 -15.68 3.37
C ASN A 128 -0.17 -14.96 4.02
N GLY A 129 -0.79 -15.57 5.03
CA GLY A 129 -1.93 -14.95 5.69
C GLY A 129 -2.45 -15.74 6.90
N PHE A 130 -3.55 -15.25 7.47
CA PHE A 130 -4.21 -15.86 8.62
C PHE A 130 -5.47 -16.66 8.25
N SER A 131 -5.98 -16.51 7.02
CA SER A 131 -7.18 -17.20 6.58
C SER A 131 -6.90 -18.67 6.31
N LYS A 132 -7.43 -19.53 7.19
CA LYS A 132 -7.37 -20.99 7.03
C LYS A 132 -8.09 -21.43 5.76
N ASP A 133 -9.29 -20.93 5.52
CA ASP A 133 -10.13 -21.34 4.38
C ASP A 133 -9.46 -20.99 3.05
N LEU A 134 -8.91 -19.77 2.94
CA LEU A 134 -8.14 -19.33 1.76
C LEU A 134 -6.88 -20.17 1.58
N SER A 135 -6.19 -20.51 2.68
CA SER A 135 -5.00 -21.35 2.65
C SER A 135 -5.32 -22.77 2.15
N GLU A 136 -6.43 -23.36 2.60
CA GLU A 136 -6.89 -24.68 2.16
C GLU A 136 -7.33 -24.67 0.69
N GLU A 137 -7.99 -23.60 0.23
CA GLU A 137 -8.35 -23.44 -1.18
C GLU A 137 -7.11 -23.38 -2.08
N ARG A 138 -6.08 -22.62 -1.67
CA ARG A 138 -4.80 -22.52 -2.39
C ARG A 138 -4.11 -23.87 -2.52
N ILE A 139 -4.08 -24.67 -1.44
CA ILE A 139 -3.54 -26.04 -1.48
C ILE A 139 -4.33 -26.91 -2.45
N LYS A 140 -5.67 -26.84 -2.44
CA LYS A 140 -6.54 -27.63 -3.34
C LYS A 140 -6.29 -27.32 -4.82
N LYS A 141 -5.95 -26.07 -5.16
CA LYS A 141 -5.58 -25.67 -6.53
C LYS A 141 -4.25 -26.28 -6.99
N GLY A 142 -3.39 -26.72 -6.06
CA GLY A 142 -2.19 -27.53 -6.35
C GLY A 142 -0.95 -26.75 -6.82
N ASN A 143 -1.00 -25.42 -6.89
CA ASN A 143 0.11 -24.60 -7.39
C ASN A 143 1.11 -24.17 -6.31
N HIS A 144 0.72 -24.24 -5.04
CA HIS A 144 1.48 -23.73 -3.90
C HIS A 144 1.28 -24.62 -2.68
N GLN A 145 2.23 -24.55 -1.74
CA GLN A 145 2.20 -25.35 -0.51
C GLN A 145 2.54 -24.51 0.72
N ILE A 146 1.98 -24.91 1.85
CA ILE A 146 2.33 -24.34 3.16
C ILE A 146 3.67 -24.94 3.60
N VAL A 147 4.65 -24.08 3.81
CA VAL A 147 6.00 -24.45 4.26
C VAL A 147 6.16 -24.33 5.78
N ALA A 148 5.35 -23.49 6.44
CA ALA A 148 5.34 -23.38 7.90
C ALA A 148 3.99 -22.86 8.43
N LYS A 149 3.74 -23.13 9.71
CA LYS A 149 2.65 -22.51 10.49
C LYS A 149 3.27 -21.90 11.73
N VAL A 150 2.97 -20.62 12.00
CA VAL A 150 3.55 -19.87 13.11
C VAL A 150 2.42 -19.19 13.87
N ASP A 151 2.36 -19.37 15.17
CA ASP A 151 1.39 -18.66 16.00
C ASP A 151 1.92 -17.26 16.33
N LEU A 152 1.16 -16.23 15.99
CA LEU A 152 1.52 -14.82 16.18
C LEU A 152 0.48 -14.11 17.02
N GLU A 153 0.93 -13.26 17.94
CA GLU A 153 0.07 -12.34 18.67
C GLU A 153 -0.29 -11.15 17.76
N THR A 154 -1.58 -10.80 17.71
CA THR A 154 -2.08 -9.67 16.95
C THR A 154 -2.14 -8.39 17.78
N SER A 155 -2.07 -7.24 17.11
CA SER A 155 -2.41 -5.92 17.65
C SER A 155 -3.57 -5.30 16.84
N THR A 156 -4.18 -4.23 17.35
CA THR A 156 -5.13 -3.44 16.56
C THR A 156 -4.41 -2.35 15.76
N LEU A 157 -5.00 -1.90 14.66
CA LEU A 157 -4.48 -0.77 13.90
C LEU A 157 -4.49 0.51 14.75
N GLU A 158 -5.49 0.69 15.61
CA GLU A 158 -5.51 1.79 16.60
C GLU A 158 -4.26 1.82 17.46
N GLU A 159 -3.86 0.69 18.07
CA GLU A 159 -2.67 0.64 18.93
C GLU A 159 -1.38 0.96 18.19
N ILE A 160 -1.27 0.50 16.95
CA ILE A 160 -0.11 0.82 16.11
C ILE A 160 -0.09 2.31 15.77
N LEU A 161 -1.22 2.90 15.39
CA LEU A 161 -1.28 4.33 15.07
C LEU A 161 -1.13 5.20 16.32
N ASP A 162 -1.55 4.74 17.50
CA ASP A 162 -1.30 5.41 18.79
C ASP A 162 0.20 5.46 19.11
N GLY A 163 0.92 4.36 18.87
CA GLY A 163 2.34 4.24 19.22
C GLY A 163 3.31 4.84 18.21
N TYR A 164 2.95 4.87 16.93
CA TYR A 164 3.92 5.11 15.85
C TYR A 164 3.53 6.25 14.89
N LEU A 165 2.28 6.71 14.86
CA LEU A 165 1.91 7.84 14.02
C LEU A 165 2.43 9.14 14.67
N PRO A 166 3.24 9.96 13.96
CA PRO A 166 3.68 11.24 14.51
C PRO A 166 2.51 12.15 14.86
N GLU A 167 2.63 12.92 15.93
CA GLU A 167 1.58 13.83 16.38
C GLU A 167 1.22 14.84 15.27
N GLY A 168 -0.08 15.00 15.00
CA GLY A 168 -0.59 15.89 13.96
C GLY A 168 -0.37 15.41 12.52
N GLN A 169 0.22 14.23 12.30
CA GLN A 169 0.42 13.69 10.96
C GLN A 169 -0.90 13.23 10.35
N GLU A 170 -1.31 13.87 9.25
CA GLU A 170 -2.43 13.39 8.44
C GLU A 170 -2.00 12.18 7.62
N ILE A 171 -2.87 11.17 7.52
CA ILE A 171 -2.67 10.00 6.64
C ILE A 171 -3.30 10.31 5.29
N ASP A 172 -2.48 10.41 4.25
CA ASP A 172 -2.96 10.61 2.89
C ASP A 172 -3.63 9.35 2.36
N PHE A 173 -3.03 8.17 2.56
CA PHE A 173 -3.73 6.93 2.27
C PHE A 173 -3.34 5.77 3.19
N LEU A 174 -4.32 4.89 3.42
CA LEU A 174 -4.17 3.60 4.07
C LEU A 174 -4.31 2.50 3.00
N SER A 175 -3.36 1.59 2.92
CA SER A 175 -3.42 0.37 2.10
C SER A 175 -3.57 -0.84 3.03
N VAL A 176 -4.52 -1.71 2.73
CA VAL A 176 -4.79 -2.95 3.49
C VAL A 176 -4.90 -4.12 2.51
N ASP A 177 -3.97 -5.04 2.63
CA ASP A 177 -3.94 -6.29 1.88
C ASP A 177 -3.32 -7.39 2.77
N VAL A 178 -4.16 -8.04 3.57
CA VAL A 178 -3.74 -9.08 4.52
C VAL A 178 -4.36 -10.44 4.21
N GLU A 179 -4.66 -10.67 2.93
CA GLU A 179 -5.07 -11.96 2.37
C GLU A 179 -6.32 -12.55 3.08
N GLY A 180 -7.40 -11.76 3.08
CA GLY A 180 -8.74 -12.15 3.55
C GLY A 180 -9.10 -11.70 4.97
N PHE A 181 -8.18 -11.04 5.68
CA PHE A 181 -8.43 -10.47 7.02
C PHE A 181 -8.66 -8.94 6.99
N ASP A 182 -8.85 -8.39 5.80
CA ASP A 182 -8.86 -6.96 5.49
C ASP A 182 -9.96 -6.21 6.24
N LEU A 183 -11.17 -6.79 6.30
CA LEU A 183 -12.26 -6.23 7.08
C LEU A 183 -11.93 -6.18 8.59
N ARG A 184 -11.19 -7.16 9.13
CA ARG A 184 -10.79 -7.14 10.55
C ARG A 184 -9.80 -6.02 10.83
N VAL A 185 -8.86 -5.77 9.91
CA VAL A 185 -7.93 -4.63 9.99
C VAL A 185 -8.72 -3.32 10.01
N LEU A 186 -9.67 -3.13 9.09
CA LEU A 186 -10.53 -1.94 9.07
C LEU A 186 -11.35 -1.79 10.36
N GLN A 187 -11.83 -2.90 10.93
CA GLN A 187 -12.58 -2.91 12.20
C GLN A 187 -11.73 -2.56 13.41
N SER A 188 -10.41 -2.70 13.31
CA SER A 188 -9.46 -2.43 14.38
C SER A 188 -9.00 -0.97 14.46
N ASN A 189 -9.42 -0.11 13.53
CA ASN A 189 -9.06 1.29 13.49
C ASN A 189 -10.01 2.17 14.31
N ASN A 190 -9.47 3.21 14.94
CA ASN A 190 -10.26 4.29 15.52
C ASN A 190 -10.62 5.34 14.46
N TRP A 191 -11.80 5.19 13.87
CA TRP A 191 -12.27 6.07 12.78
C TRP A 191 -12.63 7.49 13.21
N GLU A 192 -12.72 7.80 14.51
CA GLU A 192 -12.88 9.17 14.98
C GLU A 192 -11.53 9.90 15.04
N LYS A 193 -10.44 9.16 15.28
CA LYS A 193 -9.08 9.70 15.42
C LYS A 193 -8.27 9.61 14.13
N TYR A 194 -8.22 8.44 13.51
CA TYR A 194 -7.36 8.15 12.37
C TYR A 194 -8.18 8.06 11.09
N ARG A 195 -8.13 9.14 10.31
CA ARG A 195 -8.99 9.32 9.14
C ARG A 195 -8.18 9.53 7.85
N PRO A 196 -7.67 8.46 7.24
CA PRO A 196 -7.00 8.55 5.93
C PRO A 196 -7.81 9.34 4.90
N LYS A 197 -7.16 10.05 3.96
CA LYS A 197 -7.89 10.68 2.86
C LYS A 197 -8.46 9.64 1.90
N PHE A 198 -7.65 8.61 1.62
CA PHE A 198 -8.02 7.47 0.81
C PHE A 198 -7.74 6.15 1.54
N ILE A 199 -8.56 5.14 1.27
CA ILE A 199 -8.37 3.77 1.76
C ILE A 199 -8.34 2.84 0.55
N LEU A 200 -7.30 2.03 0.45
CA LEU A 200 -7.18 0.92 -0.48
C LEU A 200 -7.36 -0.34 0.34
N VAL A 201 -8.24 -1.21 -0.12
CA VAL A 201 -8.52 -2.47 0.57
C VAL A 201 -8.85 -3.56 -0.43
N GLU A 202 -8.21 -4.71 -0.30
CA GLU A 202 -8.50 -5.86 -1.16
C GLU A 202 -9.89 -6.43 -0.88
N SER A 203 -10.67 -6.68 -1.93
CA SER A 203 -11.83 -7.58 -1.88
C SER A 203 -11.80 -8.54 -3.08
N LEU A 204 -11.39 -9.79 -2.81
CA LEU A 204 -11.16 -10.84 -3.79
C LEU A 204 -12.40 -11.21 -4.61
N GLU A 205 -13.59 -11.15 -4.00
CA GLU A 205 -14.86 -11.56 -4.61
C GLU A 205 -15.77 -10.37 -4.94
N PHE A 206 -15.22 -9.15 -5.03
CA PHE A 206 -16.02 -7.97 -5.26
C PHE A 206 -16.70 -7.96 -6.63
N ASP A 207 -18.02 -8.02 -6.62
CA ASP A 207 -18.89 -7.84 -7.78
C ASP A 207 -19.42 -6.39 -7.81
N MET A 208 -19.10 -5.66 -8.88
CA MET A 208 -19.57 -4.28 -9.06
C MET A 208 -21.09 -4.18 -9.19
N GLU A 209 -21.75 -5.22 -9.72
CA GLU A 209 -23.21 -5.26 -9.83
C GLU A 209 -23.89 -5.53 -8.48
N LYS A 210 -23.14 -6.04 -7.50
CA LYS A 210 -23.63 -6.43 -6.17
C LYS A 210 -22.80 -5.82 -5.04
N MET A 211 -22.31 -4.61 -5.23
CA MET A 211 -21.42 -3.93 -4.27
C MET A 211 -21.99 -3.84 -2.84
N GLU A 212 -23.32 -3.73 -2.70
CA GLU A 212 -24.01 -3.68 -1.40
C GLU A 212 -23.98 -5.03 -0.65
N GLU A 213 -23.64 -6.13 -1.30
CA GLU A 213 -23.46 -7.44 -0.66
C GLU A 213 -22.09 -7.56 0.01
N ASP A 214 -21.08 -6.85 -0.50
CA ASP A 214 -19.69 -6.91 -0.02
C ASP A 214 -19.52 -6.27 1.37
N GLY A 215 -18.90 -7.04 2.28
CA GLY A 215 -18.72 -6.63 3.68
C GLY A 215 -17.78 -5.44 3.85
N ILE A 216 -16.73 -5.35 3.04
CA ILE A 216 -15.72 -4.30 3.10
C ILE A 216 -16.30 -2.97 2.60
N TYR A 217 -17.00 -3.01 1.46
CA TYR A 217 -17.72 -1.87 0.92
C TYR A 217 -18.74 -1.33 1.91
N LYS A 218 -19.65 -2.18 2.41
CA LYS A 218 -20.64 -1.77 3.41
C LYS A 218 -19.99 -1.13 4.62
N TYR A 219 -19.01 -1.81 5.23
CA TYR A 219 -18.35 -1.32 6.42
C TYR A 219 -17.69 0.05 6.18
N THR A 220 -16.92 0.18 5.11
CA THR A 220 -16.18 1.41 4.79
C THR A 220 -17.12 2.58 4.50
N ARG A 221 -18.27 2.33 3.86
CA ARG A 221 -19.34 3.34 3.67
C ARG A 221 -19.87 3.88 5.00
N THR A 222 -20.12 3.01 5.99
CA THR A 222 -20.59 3.44 7.32
C THR A 222 -19.58 4.33 8.04
N LYS A 223 -18.30 4.28 7.65
CA LYS A 223 -17.26 5.14 8.19
C LYS A 223 -17.14 6.48 7.48
N GLY A 224 -18.04 6.85 6.57
CA GLY A 224 -18.02 8.15 5.91
C GLY A 224 -17.04 8.24 4.75
N TYR A 225 -16.88 7.14 4.03
CA TYR A 225 -16.11 7.06 2.79
C TYR A 225 -17.04 6.66 1.63
N SER A 226 -16.64 6.97 0.40
CA SER A 226 -17.32 6.57 -0.83
C SER A 226 -16.34 5.84 -1.76
N LEU A 227 -16.81 4.80 -2.46
CA LEU A 227 -15.99 4.13 -3.47
C LEU A 227 -15.65 5.16 -4.57
N TYR A 228 -14.35 5.31 -4.85
CA TYR A 228 -13.81 6.27 -5.80
C TYR A 228 -13.29 5.58 -7.06
N ALA A 229 -12.55 4.48 -6.89
CA ALA A 229 -12.01 3.70 -7.99
C ALA A 229 -11.85 2.22 -7.58
N LYS A 230 -11.55 1.37 -8.56
CA LYS A 230 -11.20 -0.03 -8.36
C LYS A 230 -10.01 -0.38 -9.25
N ALA A 231 -9.03 -1.08 -8.71
CA ALA A 231 -7.92 -1.68 -9.44
C ALA A 231 -8.01 -3.19 -9.28
N VAL A 232 -8.61 -3.88 -10.26
CA VAL A 232 -8.84 -5.33 -10.25
C VAL A 232 -9.42 -5.85 -8.92
N THR A 233 -8.66 -6.30 -7.92
CA THR A 233 -9.19 -6.75 -6.61
C THR A 233 -9.23 -5.65 -5.55
N THR A 234 -8.49 -4.57 -5.73
CA THR A 234 -8.40 -3.46 -4.75
C THR A 234 -9.51 -2.44 -4.94
N LEU A 235 -10.28 -2.19 -3.88
CA LEU A 235 -11.25 -1.10 -3.78
C LEU A 235 -10.57 0.16 -3.23
N ILE A 236 -10.78 1.30 -3.88
CA ILE A 236 -10.20 2.59 -3.47
C ILE A 236 -11.34 3.51 -3.04
N PHE A 237 -11.36 3.85 -1.77
CA PHE A 237 -12.36 4.71 -1.14
C PHE A 237 -11.80 6.10 -0.87
N LYS A 238 -12.64 7.12 -1.01
CA LYS A 238 -12.33 8.52 -0.68
C LYS A 238 -13.15 8.96 0.54
N ARG A 239 -12.52 9.68 1.47
CA ARG A 239 -13.19 10.30 2.63
C ARG A 239 -14.19 11.37 2.15
N ASN A 240 -15.45 11.29 2.58
CA ASN A 240 -16.52 12.16 2.08
C ASN A 240 -16.31 13.65 2.36
N SER A 241 -15.60 13.99 3.44
CA SER A 241 -15.32 15.38 3.81
C SER A 241 -14.30 16.08 2.90
N ILE A 242 -13.61 15.32 2.03
CA ILE A 242 -12.62 15.89 1.11
C ILE A 242 -13.34 16.30 -0.18
N GLN A 243 -13.38 17.62 -0.44
CA GLN A 243 -13.87 18.12 -1.72
C GLN A 243 -13.08 17.53 -2.88
N ALA A 244 -13.73 17.35 -4.03
CA ALA A 244 -13.01 16.97 -5.23
C ALA A 244 -12.17 18.17 -5.68
N LEU A 245 -10.85 17.98 -5.70
CA LEU A 245 -9.93 18.88 -6.39
C LEU A 245 -10.02 18.50 -7.88
N PHE A 246 -11.06 18.98 -8.57
CA PHE A 246 -11.12 18.95 -10.03
C PHE A 246 -11.09 20.40 -10.51
#